data_AF-X0VRA6-F1
#
_entry.id   AF-X0VRA6-F1
#
_cell.length_a   1.000
_cell.length_b   1.000
_cell.length_c   1.000
_cell.angle_alpha   90.00
_cell.angle_beta   90.00
_cell.angle_gamma   90.00
#
_symmetry.space_group_name_H-M   'P 1'
#
loop_
_entity.id
_entity.type
_entity.pdbx_description
1 polymer ?
#
loop_
_entity_poly.entity_id
_entity_poly.type
_entity_poly.pdbx_seq_one_letter_code
_entity_poly.pdbx_strand_id
1 'polypeptide(L)'
;VTIFNKLGISVYCPLDQTCCGQPAFNAGYRRVARVAAKRFIEIFEDSESIVCPSGSCVNMVKNLYRELFEDDVKWFERAVQVGQRTFELSQYIVDILKIEDVGASYNGKVTYHDSCHLLRGLGISEQPRRLIRNIKKAELIEMKDSDRCCGFGGTFSVKYPVISTAMVDDKVHNIIASGADAVTGCDVSCLMNIQGRLSRIGSSVKTLHIAQLLAD
;
A
#
# COMPACT_ATOMS: atom_id res chain seq x y z
N VAL A 1 3.37 12.41 6.32
CA VAL A 1 3.56 13.89 6.39
C VAL A 1 5.04 14.23 6.57
N THR A 2 5.75 13.68 7.56
CA THR A 2 7.18 13.95 7.80
C THR A 2 8.07 13.87 6.55
N ILE A 3 7.92 12.83 5.72
CA ILE A 3 8.66 12.66 4.46
C ILE A 3 8.51 13.90 3.56
N PHE A 4 7.28 14.32 3.29
CA PHE A 4 7.00 15.48 2.43
C PHE A 4 7.46 16.80 3.03
N ASN A 5 7.37 16.96 4.37
CA ASN A 5 7.91 18.14 5.05
C ASN A 5 9.44 18.25 4.87
N LYS A 6 10.18 17.12 4.95
CA LYS A 6 11.63 17.09 4.66
C LYS A 6 11.93 17.49 3.21
N LEU A 7 11.02 17.22 2.28
CA LEU A 7 11.11 17.59 0.87
C LEU A 7 10.59 19.00 0.56
N GLY A 8 10.16 19.78 1.56
CA GLY A 8 9.61 21.12 1.36
C GLY A 8 8.22 21.14 0.71
N ILE A 9 7.50 20.02 0.70
CA ILE A 9 6.16 19.88 0.10
C ILE A 9 5.11 20.02 1.20
N SER A 10 4.22 20.99 1.05
CA SER A 10 3.06 21.14 1.95
C SER A 10 2.05 20.02 1.72
N VAL A 11 1.58 19.42 2.81
CA VAL A 11 0.60 18.33 2.76
C VAL A 11 -0.69 18.78 3.43
N TYR A 12 -1.78 18.72 2.70
CA TYR A 12 -3.13 18.84 3.26
C TYR A 12 -3.73 17.45 3.48
N CYS A 13 -4.20 17.19 4.70
CA CYS A 13 -4.85 15.93 5.07
C CYS A 13 -6.27 16.23 5.56
N PRO A 14 -7.29 16.13 4.69
CA PRO A 14 -8.67 16.45 5.06
C PRO A 14 -9.16 15.54 6.20
N LEU A 15 -9.71 16.12 7.27
CA LEU A 15 -10.30 15.35 8.38
C LEU A 15 -11.58 14.59 7.97
N ASP A 16 -12.23 15.08 6.93
CA ASP A 16 -13.46 14.57 6.34
C ASP A 16 -13.28 13.26 5.54
N GLN A 17 -12.03 12.83 5.31
CA GLN A 17 -11.72 11.68 4.48
C GLN A 17 -12.29 10.37 5.04
N THR A 18 -12.75 9.51 4.14
CA THR A 18 -13.28 8.18 4.46
C THR A 18 -12.45 7.09 3.80
N CYS A 19 -12.79 5.82 4.07
CA CYS A 19 -12.21 4.69 3.36
C CYS A 19 -12.40 4.82 1.83
N CYS A 20 -11.46 4.29 1.04
CA CYS A 20 -11.56 4.20 -0.42
C CYS A 20 -12.68 3.26 -0.91
N GLY A 21 -13.30 2.47 -0.03
CA GLY A 21 -14.42 1.57 -0.37
C GLY A 21 -14.01 0.20 -0.90
N GLN A 22 -12.71 -0.09 -1.01
CA GLN A 22 -12.21 -1.38 -1.54
C GLN A 22 -12.77 -2.62 -0.82
N PRO A 23 -12.85 -2.68 0.53
CA PRO A 23 -13.41 -3.86 1.20
C PRO A 23 -14.86 -4.16 0.78
N ALA A 24 -15.70 -3.13 0.65
CA ALA A 24 -17.07 -3.26 0.19
C ALA A 24 -17.13 -3.70 -1.29
N PHE A 25 -16.25 -3.16 -2.13
CA PHE A 25 -16.13 -3.54 -3.53
C PHE A 25 -15.79 -5.03 -3.69
N ASN A 26 -14.75 -5.49 -3.01
CA ASN A 26 -14.29 -6.88 -3.07
C ASN A 26 -15.32 -7.87 -2.52
N ALA A 27 -16.17 -7.44 -1.58
CA ALA A 27 -17.25 -8.25 -1.02
C ALA A 27 -18.54 -8.24 -1.87
N GLY A 28 -18.56 -7.53 -3.01
CA GLY A 28 -19.72 -7.42 -3.90
C GLY A 28 -20.74 -6.35 -3.50
N TYR A 29 -20.50 -5.58 -2.43
CA TYR A 29 -21.36 -4.48 -2.00
C TYR A 29 -21.09 -3.20 -2.80
N ARG A 30 -21.27 -3.27 -4.13
CA ARG A 30 -20.98 -2.20 -5.09
C ARG A 30 -21.70 -0.88 -4.76
N ARG A 31 -22.95 -0.94 -4.28
CA ARG A 31 -23.71 0.24 -3.84
C ARG A 31 -23.06 0.96 -2.65
N VAL A 32 -22.53 0.21 -1.69
CA VAL A 32 -21.82 0.78 -0.52
C VAL A 32 -20.47 1.34 -0.94
N ALA A 33 -19.73 0.60 -1.78
CA ALA A 33 -18.46 1.08 -2.34
C ALA A 33 -18.65 2.39 -3.12
N ARG A 34 -19.76 2.52 -3.85
CA ARG A 34 -20.11 3.73 -4.60
C ARG A 34 -20.30 4.95 -3.68
N VAL A 35 -20.91 4.80 -2.50
CA VAL A 35 -21.05 5.90 -1.53
C VAL A 35 -19.67 6.38 -1.07
N ALA A 36 -18.79 5.46 -0.68
CA ALA A 36 -17.42 5.79 -0.28
C ALA A 36 -16.62 6.44 -1.42
N ALA A 37 -16.77 5.93 -2.65
CA ALA A 37 -16.11 6.49 -3.83
C ALA A 37 -16.57 7.91 -4.15
N LYS A 38 -17.89 8.18 -4.08
CA LYS A 38 -18.43 9.53 -4.27
C LYS A 38 -17.85 10.50 -3.25
N ARG A 39 -17.83 10.12 -1.96
CA ARG A 39 -17.25 10.95 -0.90
C ARG A 39 -15.75 11.20 -1.10
N PHE A 40 -14.99 10.17 -1.49
CA PHE A 40 -13.56 10.34 -1.81
C PHE A 40 -13.36 11.34 -2.95
N ILE A 41 -14.12 11.19 -4.04
CA ILE A 41 -14.05 12.10 -5.19
C ILE A 41 -14.36 13.54 -4.74
N GLU A 42 -15.48 13.78 -4.06
CA GLU A 42 -15.87 15.12 -3.60
C GLU A 42 -14.83 15.80 -2.71
N ILE A 43 -14.08 15.04 -1.90
CA ILE A 43 -13.05 15.60 -1.01
C ILE A 43 -11.79 15.96 -1.78
N PHE A 44 -11.40 15.14 -2.75
CA PHE A 44 -10.08 15.22 -3.37
C PHE A 44 -10.13 15.75 -4.81
N GLU A 45 -11.30 16.03 -5.37
CA GLU A 45 -11.42 16.37 -6.80
C GLU A 45 -10.84 17.74 -7.20
N ASP A 46 -10.50 18.57 -6.23
CA ASP A 46 -9.83 19.86 -6.47
C ASP A 46 -8.32 19.80 -6.15
N SER A 47 -7.82 18.64 -5.67
CA SER A 47 -6.40 18.48 -5.34
C SER A 47 -5.55 18.32 -6.60
N GLU A 48 -4.41 18.98 -6.68
CA GLU A 48 -3.47 18.83 -7.80
C GLU A 48 -2.91 17.40 -7.89
N SER A 49 -2.54 16.82 -6.74
CA SER A 49 -2.05 15.45 -6.62
C SER A 49 -2.60 14.82 -5.34
N ILE A 50 -2.99 13.55 -5.44
CA ILE A 50 -3.49 12.77 -4.32
C ILE A 50 -2.49 11.65 -4.07
N VAL A 51 -1.85 11.66 -2.90
CA VAL A 51 -0.88 10.62 -2.54
C VAL A 51 -1.41 9.78 -1.40
N CYS A 52 -1.53 8.47 -1.62
CA CYS A 52 -1.97 7.53 -0.60
C CYS A 52 -0.86 6.52 -0.28
N PRO A 53 -0.52 6.28 1.00
CA PRO A 53 0.48 5.31 1.42
C PRO A 53 -0.11 3.88 1.44
N SER A 54 -0.82 3.50 0.37
CA SER A 54 -1.39 2.15 0.23
C SER A 54 -1.66 1.81 -1.23
N GLY A 55 -0.96 0.79 -1.75
CA GLY A 55 -1.17 0.29 -3.11
C GLY A 55 -2.61 -0.17 -3.35
N SER A 56 -3.25 -0.79 -2.35
CA SER A 56 -4.65 -1.21 -2.42
C SER A 56 -5.63 -0.05 -2.55
N CYS A 57 -5.47 1.01 -1.75
CA CYS A 57 -6.30 2.22 -1.88
C CYS A 57 -6.11 2.91 -3.23
N VAL A 58 -4.87 3.06 -3.69
CA VAL A 58 -4.57 3.71 -4.98
C VAL A 58 -5.12 2.88 -6.13
N ASN A 59 -4.96 1.56 -6.14
CA ASN A 59 -5.54 0.68 -7.16
C ASN A 59 -7.06 0.80 -7.20
N MET A 60 -7.72 0.88 -6.04
CA MET A 60 -9.16 1.07 -5.97
C MET A 60 -9.60 2.36 -6.67
N VAL A 61 -8.99 3.49 -6.29
CA VAL A 61 -9.34 4.81 -6.83
C VAL A 61 -8.99 4.90 -8.32
N LYS A 62 -7.78 4.46 -8.69
CA LYS A 62 -7.22 4.62 -10.04
C LYS A 62 -7.85 3.72 -11.07
N ASN A 63 -8.11 2.45 -10.74
CA ASN A 63 -8.52 1.44 -11.71
C ASN A 63 -9.97 0.97 -11.54
N LEU A 64 -10.50 0.98 -10.30
CA LEU A 64 -11.78 0.31 -9.98
C LEU A 64 -12.95 1.28 -9.76
N TYR A 65 -12.71 2.57 -9.48
CA TYR A 65 -13.81 3.55 -9.34
C TYR A 65 -14.61 3.69 -10.63
N ARG A 66 -13.98 3.64 -11.80
CA ARG A 66 -14.68 3.71 -13.09
C ARG A 66 -15.74 2.60 -13.25
N GLU A 67 -15.47 1.39 -12.76
CA GLU A 67 -16.43 0.28 -12.78
C GLU A 67 -17.65 0.54 -11.89
N LEU A 68 -17.50 1.38 -10.87
CA LEU A 68 -18.62 1.75 -10.00
C LEU A 68 -19.56 2.74 -10.67
N PHE A 69 -19.19 3.39 -11.77
CA PHE A 69 -19.96 4.48 -12.37
C PHE A 69 -20.19 4.32 -13.87
N GLU A 70 -20.06 3.10 -14.42
CA GLU A 70 -20.34 2.84 -15.85
C GLU A 70 -21.76 3.27 -16.28
N ASP A 71 -22.70 3.29 -15.33
CA ASP A 71 -24.08 3.72 -15.48
C ASP A 71 -24.31 5.24 -15.26
N ASP A 72 -23.27 6.01 -14.91
CA ASP A 72 -23.38 7.41 -14.51
C ASP A 72 -22.19 8.23 -15.07
N VAL A 73 -22.37 8.78 -16.29
CA VAL A 73 -21.33 9.49 -17.05
C VAL A 73 -20.65 10.60 -16.23
N LYS A 74 -21.44 11.38 -15.47
CA LYS A 74 -20.90 12.49 -14.66
C LYS A 74 -19.94 11.97 -13.59
N TRP A 75 -20.29 10.88 -12.91
CA TRP A 75 -19.43 10.31 -11.88
C TRP A 75 -18.28 9.49 -12.46
N PHE A 76 -18.49 8.85 -13.62
CA PHE A 76 -17.46 8.15 -14.36
C PHE A 76 -16.29 9.07 -14.72
N GLU A 77 -16.59 10.23 -15.31
CA GLU A 77 -15.56 11.20 -15.70
C GLU A 77 -14.76 11.68 -14.48
N ARG A 78 -15.45 12.04 -13.40
CA ARG A 78 -14.80 12.47 -12.14
C ARG A 78 -13.94 11.36 -11.53
N ALA A 79 -14.41 10.11 -11.54
CA ALA A 79 -13.64 8.96 -11.08
C ALA A 79 -12.35 8.76 -11.90
N VAL A 80 -12.43 8.88 -13.22
CA VAL A 80 -11.25 8.79 -14.11
C VAL A 80 -10.26 9.92 -13.82
N GLN A 81 -10.74 11.18 -13.72
CA GLN A 81 -9.88 12.34 -13.43
C GLN A 81 -9.20 12.21 -12.08
N VAL A 82 -9.94 11.87 -11.02
CA VAL A 82 -9.36 11.61 -9.69
C VAL A 82 -8.35 10.46 -9.72
N GLY A 83 -8.64 9.38 -10.43
CA GLY A 83 -7.73 8.25 -10.58
C GLY A 83 -6.39 8.61 -11.23
N GLN A 84 -6.40 9.47 -12.25
CA GLN A 84 -5.19 9.89 -12.97
C GLN A 84 -4.18 10.65 -12.10
N ARG A 85 -4.67 11.47 -11.17
CA ARG A 85 -3.86 12.23 -10.20
C ARG A 85 -3.66 11.52 -8.85
N THR A 86 -4.13 10.28 -8.73
CA THR A 86 -3.92 9.47 -7.52
C THR A 86 -2.69 8.59 -7.70
N PHE A 87 -1.75 8.73 -6.77
CA PHE A 87 -0.45 8.05 -6.77
C PHE A 87 -0.20 7.31 -5.47
N GLU A 88 0.52 6.20 -5.57
CA GLU A 88 1.07 5.55 -4.40
C GLU A 88 2.33 6.30 -3.94
N LEU A 89 2.61 6.28 -2.62
CA LEU A 89 3.69 7.04 -2.02
C LEU A 89 5.04 6.84 -2.70
N SER A 90 5.47 5.58 -2.91
CA SER A 90 6.75 5.29 -3.55
C SER A 90 6.77 5.72 -5.02
N GLN A 91 5.67 5.48 -5.74
CA GLN A 91 5.49 5.95 -7.11
C GLN A 91 5.58 7.47 -7.20
N TYR A 92 4.93 8.19 -6.30
CA TYR A 92 4.94 9.66 -6.33
C TYR A 92 6.34 10.20 -6.11
N ILE A 93 7.07 9.68 -5.11
CA ILE A 93 8.43 10.12 -4.81
C ILE A 93 9.38 9.83 -5.98
N VAL A 94 9.36 8.61 -6.52
CA VAL A 94 10.31 8.20 -7.57
C VAL A 94 9.91 8.71 -8.95
N ASP A 95 8.65 8.54 -9.36
CA ASP A 95 8.24 8.79 -10.73
C ASP A 95 7.79 10.24 -10.97
N ILE A 96 7.22 10.91 -9.96
CA ILE A 96 6.74 12.30 -10.08
C ILE A 96 7.80 13.29 -9.58
N LEU A 97 8.26 13.13 -8.34
CA LEU A 97 9.27 14.04 -7.78
C LEU A 97 10.68 13.78 -8.30
N LYS A 98 10.94 12.61 -8.91
CA LYS A 98 12.27 12.18 -9.37
C LYS A 98 13.30 12.12 -8.24
N ILE A 99 12.85 11.70 -7.06
CA ILE A 99 13.67 11.58 -5.85
C ILE A 99 13.81 10.09 -5.51
N GLU A 100 15.02 9.66 -5.19
CA GLU A 100 15.27 8.28 -4.72
C GLU A 100 15.87 8.25 -3.30
N ASP A 101 16.42 9.37 -2.81
CA ASP A 101 16.92 9.53 -1.43
C ASP A 101 16.16 10.67 -0.73
N VAL A 102 15.45 10.33 0.35
CA VAL A 102 14.71 11.29 1.20
C VAL A 102 15.46 11.65 2.48
N GLY A 103 16.74 11.26 2.59
CA GLY A 103 17.61 11.49 3.73
C GLY A 103 17.34 10.56 4.90
N ALA A 104 16.80 9.37 4.65
CA ALA A 104 16.40 8.42 5.69
C ALA A 104 17.58 7.57 6.21
N SER A 105 17.49 7.09 7.46
CA SER A 105 18.44 6.14 8.03
C SER A 105 17.76 5.07 8.88
N TYR A 106 18.13 3.81 8.64
CA TYR A 106 17.66 2.66 9.39
C TYR A 106 18.80 1.67 9.55
N ASN A 107 19.07 1.20 10.76
CA ASN A 107 20.14 0.23 11.00
C ASN A 107 19.56 -1.19 11.07
N GLY A 108 19.78 -1.99 10.03
CA GLY A 108 19.38 -3.39 9.99
C GLY A 108 19.02 -3.89 8.60
N LYS A 109 18.71 -5.19 8.54
CA LYS A 109 18.33 -5.90 7.32
C LYS A 109 16.82 -5.82 7.12
N VAL A 110 16.40 -5.40 5.94
CA VAL A 110 15.00 -5.23 5.58
C VAL A 110 14.69 -6.13 4.38
N THR A 111 13.61 -6.89 4.46
CA THR A 111 13.03 -7.58 3.30
C THR A 111 11.75 -6.90 2.84
N TYR A 112 11.39 -7.06 1.57
CA TYR A 112 10.26 -6.38 0.95
C TYR A 112 9.16 -7.35 0.53
N HIS A 113 7.92 -7.01 0.90
CA HIS A 113 6.73 -7.70 0.42
C HIS A 113 6.07 -6.95 -0.75
N ASP A 114 6.08 -7.58 -1.92
CA ASP A 114 5.31 -7.14 -3.08
C ASP A 114 3.82 -7.41 -2.86
N SER A 115 3.07 -6.37 -2.49
CA SER A 115 1.62 -6.50 -2.35
C SER A 115 0.96 -6.65 -3.72
N CYS A 116 -0.09 -7.48 -3.80
CA CYS A 116 -0.72 -7.81 -5.07
C CYS A 116 -1.36 -6.59 -5.76
N HIS A 117 -1.94 -5.66 -5.01
CA HIS A 117 -2.54 -4.46 -5.58
C HIS A 117 -1.50 -3.45 -6.08
N LEU A 118 -0.36 -3.35 -5.41
CA LEU A 118 0.75 -2.49 -5.86
C LEU A 118 1.40 -3.08 -7.12
N LEU A 119 1.82 -4.34 -7.05
CA LEU A 119 2.53 -4.99 -8.15
C LEU A 119 1.62 -5.26 -9.35
N ARG A 120 0.54 -6.02 -9.14
CA ARG A 120 -0.31 -6.51 -10.25
C ARG A 120 -1.38 -5.49 -10.64
N GLY A 121 -1.83 -4.67 -9.70
CA GLY A 121 -2.84 -3.64 -9.95
C GLY A 121 -2.25 -2.36 -10.53
N LEU A 122 -1.13 -1.88 -9.96
CA LEU A 122 -0.52 -0.61 -10.36
C LEU A 122 0.75 -0.76 -11.20
N GLY A 123 1.33 -1.97 -11.32
CA GLY A 123 2.59 -2.18 -12.01
C GLY A 123 3.81 -1.62 -11.27
N ILE A 124 3.66 -1.27 -10.00
CA ILE A 124 4.71 -0.67 -9.18
C ILE A 124 5.50 -1.80 -8.49
N SER A 125 6.79 -1.88 -8.79
CA SER A 125 7.68 -2.95 -8.31
C SER A 125 9.02 -2.42 -7.83
N GLU A 126 9.65 -1.57 -8.64
CA GLU A 126 11.02 -1.10 -8.43
C GLU A 126 11.09 0.19 -7.61
N GLN A 127 10.05 1.04 -7.66
CA GLN A 127 10.00 2.31 -6.94
C GLN A 127 10.19 2.14 -5.42
N PRO A 128 9.48 1.20 -4.73
CA PRO A 128 9.73 0.94 -3.31
C PRO A 128 11.18 0.50 -3.04
N ARG A 129 11.74 -0.36 -3.90
CA ARG A 129 13.09 -0.92 -3.73
C ARG A 129 14.16 0.14 -3.90
N ARG A 130 14.03 1.04 -4.88
CA ARG A 130 14.94 2.18 -5.08
C ARG A 130 15.00 3.06 -3.84
N LEU A 131 13.85 3.37 -3.25
CA LEU A 131 13.80 4.14 -2.01
C LEU A 131 14.48 3.39 -0.86
N ILE A 132 14.20 2.09 -0.68
CA ILE A 132 14.80 1.30 0.40
C ILE A 132 16.32 1.19 0.26
N ARG A 133 16.84 0.99 -0.97
CA ARG A 133 18.30 0.88 -1.21
C ARG A 133 19.06 2.18 -0.91
N ASN A 134 18.38 3.33 -0.95
CA ASN A 134 18.98 4.62 -0.61
C ASN A 134 18.88 4.97 0.89
N ILE A 135 18.25 4.15 1.72
CA ILE A 135 18.21 4.36 3.17
C ILE A 135 19.58 4.08 3.78
N LYS A 136 20.14 5.07 4.47
CA LYS A 136 21.47 4.94 5.09
C LYS A 136 21.47 3.85 6.17
N LYS A 137 22.45 2.95 6.08
CA LYS A 137 22.69 1.80 7.00
C LYS A 137 21.67 0.67 6.91
N ALA A 138 20.71 0.75 5.98
CA ALA A 138 19.78 -0.33 5.73
C ALA A 138 20.37 -1.28 4.69
N GLU A 139 20.13 -2.58 4.85
CA GLU A 139 20.47 -3.61 3.86
C GLU A 139 19.17 -4.22 3.34
N LEU A 140 18.88 -4.05 2.05
CA LEU A 140 17.75 -4.72 1.41
C LEU A 140 18.12 -6.17 1.06
N ILE A 141 17.41 -7.13 1.65
CA ILE A 141 17.55 -8.56 1.36
C ILE A 141 16.23 -9.07 0.81
N GLU A 142 16.21 -9.50 -0.46
CA GLU A 142 15.01 -10.07 -1.07
C GLU A 142 14.69 -11.45 -0.48
N MET A 143 13.45 -11.62 -0.02
CA MET A 143 12.93 -12.93 0.35
C MET A 143 12.54 -13.73 -0.89
N LYS A 144 12.53 -15.05 -0.75
CA LYS A 144 11.94 -15.94 -1.75
C LYS A 144 10.44 -15.68 -1.90
N ASP A 145 9.95 -15.73 -3.14
CA ASP A 145 8.53 -15.57 -3.49
C ASP A 145 7.91 -14.29 -2.87
N SER A 146 8.61 -13.16 -2.99
CA SER A 146 8.21 -11.88 -2.38
C SER A 146 6.80 -11.41 -2.80
N ASP A 147 6.39 -11.78 -4.03
CA ASP A 147 5.10 -11.50 -4.69
C ASP A 147 3.98 -12.50 -4.38
N ARG A 148 4.28 -13.57 -3.63
CA ARG A 148 3.24 -14.46 -3.10
C ARG A 148 2.33 -13.67 -2.15
N CYS A 149 1.02 -13.80 -2.34
CA CYS A 149 0.01 -13.08 -1.56
C CYS A 149 0.13 -13.38 -0.06
N CYS A 150 0.00 -12.35 0.79
CA CYS A 150 0.01 -12.48 2.25
C CYS A 150 -1.21 -13.19 2.85
N GLY A 151 -2.24 -13.52 2.06
CA GLY A 151 -3.44 -14.20 2.52
C GLY A 151 -4.49 -13.32 3.21
N PHE A 152 -4.33 -11.99 3.28
CA PHE A 152 -5.30 -11.12 3.95
C PHE A 152 -6.64 -11.03 3.18
N GLY A 153 -6.64 -10.43 1.98
CA GLY A 153 -7.81 -10.35 1.09
C GLY A 153 -9.09 -9.75 1.70
N GLY A 154 -9.00 -8.98 2.79
CA GLY A 154 -10.17 -8.40 3.47
C GLY A 154 -11.07 -9.49 4.08
N THR A 155 -12.29 -9.63 3.57
CA THR A 155 -13.23 -10.66 4.06
C THR A 155 -12.75 -12.10 3.78
N PHE A 156 -11.79 -12.28 2.87
CA PHE A 156 -11.21 -13.59 2.58
C PHE A 156 -10.60 -14.25 3.82
N SER A 157 -9.78 -13.53 4.59
CA SER A 157 -9.17 -14.08 5.81
C SER A 157 -10.18 -14.49 6.88
N VAL A 158 -11.33 -13.81 6.91
CA VAL A 158 -12.44 -14.13 7.83
C VAL A 158 -13.24 -15.34 7.35
N LYS A 159 -13.53 -15.41 6.04
CA LYS A 159 -14.33 -16.51 5.45
C LYS A 159 -13.55 -17.81 5.31
N TYR A 160 -12.24 -17.72 5.04
CA TYR A 160 -11.37 -18.86 4.79
C TYR A 160 -10.11 -18.80 5.67
N PRO A 161 -10.27 -18.82 7.01
CA PRO A 161 -9.17 -18.59 7.94
C PRO A 161 -8.05 -19.64 7.82
N VAL A 162 -8.40 -20.90 7.54
CA VAL A 162 -7.42 -21.98 7.35
C VAL A 162 -6.54 -21.73 6.12
N ILE A 163 -7.14 -21.31 5.00
CA ILE A 163 -6.42 -21.02 3.76
C ILE A 163 -5.56 -19.77 3.94
N SER A 164 -6.13 -18.71 4.51
CA SER A 164 -5.40 -17.48 4.83
C SER A 164 -4.20 -17.75 5.73
N THR A 165 -4.36 -18.62 6.74
CA THR A 165 -3.28 -19.03 7.65
C THR A 165 -2.16 -19.75 6.90
N ALA A 166 -2.49 -20.73 6.06
CA ALA A 166 -1.49 -21.45 5.27
C ALA A 166 -0.72 -20.51 4.32
N MET A 167 -1.40 -19.53 3.71
CA MET A 167 -0.76 -18.55 2.84
C MET A 167 0.19 -17.62 3.60
N VAL A 168 -0.22 -17.11 4.75
CA VAL A 168 0.64 -16.25 5.57
C VAL A 168 1.77 -17.04 6.22
N ASP A 169 1.58 -18.35 6.48
CA ASP A 169 2.63 -19.27 6.94
C ASP A 169 3.80 -19.35 5.95
N ASP A 170 3.51 -19.63 4.68
CA ASP A 170 4.54 -19.65 3.64
C ASP A 170 5.27 -18.29 3.56
N LYS A 171 4.51 -17.19 3.70
CA LYS A 171 5.08 -15.84 3.66
C LYS A 171 6.01 -15.59 4.84
N VAL A 172 5.61 -15.88 6.07
CA VAL A 172 6.46 -15.64 7.24
C VAL A 172 7.68 -16.56 7.28
N HIS A 173 7.55 -17.79 6.78
CA HIS A 173 8.70 -18.68 6.61
C HIS A 173 9.74 -18.09 5.66
N ASN A 174 9.33 -17.56 4.51
CA ASN A 174 10.25 -16.92 3.56
C ASN A 174 10.86 -15.63 4.13
N ILE A 175 10.09 -14.84 4.90
CA ILE A 175 10.60 -13.66 5.60
C ILE A 175 11.69 -14.06 6.59
N ILE A 176 11.45 -15.05 7.45
CA ILE A 176 12.41 -15.50 8.45
C ILE A 176 13.64 -16.12 7.78
N ALA A 177 13.44 -16.94 6.75
CA ALA A 177 14.52 -17.58 6.00
C ALA A 177 15.42 -16.58 5.26
N SER A 178 14.92 -15.38 4.94
CA SER A 178 15.74 -14.30 4.36
C SER A 178 16.79 -13.75 5.34
N GLY A 179 16.63 -13.97 6.65
CA GLY A 179 17.51 -13.42 7.68
C GLY A 179 17.34 -11.91 7.90
N ALA A 180 16.23 -11.32 7.46
CA ALA A 180 15.93 -9.91 7.68
C ALA A 180 15.44 -9.64 9.12
N ASP A 181 15.82 -8.48 9.66
CA ASP A 181 15.37 -7.98 10.97
C ASP A 181 13.96 -7.38 10.90
N ALA A 182 13.58 -6.91 9.71
CA ALA A 182 12.26 -6.35 9.44
C ALA A 182 11.73 -6.73 8.06
N VAL A 183 10.42 -6.85 7.94
CA VAL A 183 9.69 -6.88 6.66
C VAL A 183 8.99 -5.55 6.44
N THR A 184 9.11 -5.01 5.23
CA THR A 184 8.43 -3.79 4.80
C THR A 184 7.54 -4.00 3.59
N GLY A 185 6.63 -3.06 3.37
CA GLY A 185 5.67 -3.07 2.27
C GLY A 185 4.88 -1.77 2.18
N CYS A 186 4.14 -1.63 1.08
CA CYS A 186 3.32 -0.45 0.78
C CYS A 186 1.82 -0.69 1.01
N ASP A 187 1.45 -1.72 1.77
CA ASP A 187 0.05 -2.00 2.13
C ASP A 187 -0.07 -2.44 3.58
N VAL A 188 -0.66 -1.57 4.39
CA VAL A 188 -0.86 -1.78 5.84
C VAL A 188 -1.66 -3.05 6.11
N SER A 189 -2.63 -3.39 5.26
CA SER A 189 -3.47 -4.58 5.42
C SER A 189 -2.67 -5.89 5.28
N CYS A 190 -1.72 -5.93 4.34
CA CYS A 190 -0.80 -7.05 4.18
C CYS A 190 0.13 -7.16 5.40
N LEU A 191 0.72 -6.03 5.80
CA LEU A 191 1.61 -5.94 6.95
C LEU A 191 0.89 -6.35 8.25
N MET A 192 -0.36 -5.96 8.45
CA MET A 192 -1.16 -6.35 9.60
C MET A 192 -1.33 -7.89 9.69
N ASN A 193 -1.62 -8.55 8.56
CA ASN A 193 -1.77 -10.01 8.54
C ASN A 193 -0.44 -10.72 8.83
N ILE A 194 0.64 -10.25 8.19
CA ILE A 194 2.01 -10.76 8.39
C ILE A 194 2.45 -10.59 9.85
N GLN A 195 2.29 -9.38 10.40
CA GLN A 195 2.64 -9.06 11.79
C GLN A 195 1.85 -9.92 12.78
N GLY A 196 0.55 -10.13 12.52
CA GLY A 196 -0.30 -11.00 13.33
C GLY A 196 0.20 -12.44 13.34
N ARG A 197 0.69 -12.95 12.21
CA ARG A 197 1.27 -14.30 12.16
C ARG A 197 2.65 -14.39 12.81
N LEU A 198 3.55 -13.45 12.51
CA LEU A 198 4.89 -13.37 13.11
C LEU A 198 4.81 -13.34 14.65
N SER A 199 3.89 -12.55 15.20
CA SER A 199 3.65 -12.47 16.63
C SER A 199 3.19 -13.80 17.23
N ARG A 200 2.26 -14.51 16.58
CA ARG A 200 1.73 -15.80 17.06
C ARG A 200 2.77 -16.91 17.10
N ILE A 201 3.79 -16.85 16.25
CA ILE A 201 4.89 -17.83 16.22
C ILE A 201 6.11 -17.38 17.03
N GLY A 202 6.02 -16.25 17.75
CA GLY A 202 7.10 -15.73 18.59
C GLY A 202 8.31 -15.18 17.83
N SER A 203 8.14 -14.79 16.56
CA SER A 203 9.23 -14.22 15.77
C SER A 203 9.58 -12.80 16.24
N SER A 204 10.88 -12.47 16.23
CA SER A 204 11.39 -11.13 16.52
C SER A 204 11.40 -10.19 15.32
N VAL A 205 11.06 -10.68 14.12
CA VAL A 205 11.04 -9.86 12.89
C VAL A 205 10.00 -8.76 13.03
N LYS A 206 10.42 -7.51 12.81
CA LYS A 206 9.53 -6.34 12.87
C LYS A 206 8.76 -6.19 11.57
N THR A 207 7.52 -5.72 11.65
CA THR A 207 6.76 -5.30 10.47
C THR A 207 6.69 -3.78 10.44
N LEU A 208 7.21 -3.17 9.37
CA LEU A 208 7.27 -1.72 9.21
C LEU A 208 6.62 -1.33 7.89
N HIS A 209 5.82 -0.27 7.88
CA HIS A 209 5.40 0.32 6.61
C HIS A 209 6.58 1.04 5.96
N ILE A 210 6.68 1.06 4.63
CA ILE A 210 7.78 1.77 3.93
C ILE A 210 7.86 3.24 4.37
N ALA A 211 6.71 3.89 4.61
CA ALA A 211 6.65 5.27 5.09
C ALA A 211 7.33 5.46 6.46
N GLN A 212 7.38 4.44 7.32
CA GLN A 212 8.10 4.51 8.59
C GLN A 212 9.61 4.50 8.35
N LEU A 213 10.08 3.61 7.47
CA LEU A 213 11.49 3.53 7.09
C LEU A 213 12.01 4.81 6.42
N LEU A 214 11.14 5.50 5.67
CA LEU A 214 11.48 6.73 4.94
C LEU A 214 11.32 8.00 5.80
N ALA A 215 10.59 7.93 6.91
CA ALA A 215 10.34 9.10 7.75
C ALA A 215 11.51 9.39 8.69
N ASP A 216 12.24 8.36 9.14
CA ASP A 216 13.36 8.46 10.07
C ASP A 216 14.63 8.93 9.35
#